data_AF-Q6V497-F1
#
_entry.id   AF-Q6V497-F1
#
_cell.length_a   1.000
_cell.length_b   1.000
_cell.length_c   1.000
_cell.angle_alpha   90.00
_cell.angle_beta   90.00
_cell.angle_gamma   90.00
#
_symmetry.space_group_name_H-M   'P 1'
#
loop_
_entity.id
_entity.type
_entity.pdbx_description
1 polymer ?
#
loop_
_entity_poly.entity_id
_entity_poly.type
_entity_poly.pdbx_seq_one_letter_code
_entity_poly.pdbx_strand_id
1 'polypeptide(L)'
;NGEYIIKKTVPDTITSWVITGFSLSTQSGLAVTRDPNRIRVFQPFFLTTNLPYSVKRGEVIAIPVVVFNYLGRGVEARVSMDNSEGQYEFLETTSANVSQYLIGVQREKIIWIPANTGRSISFMIRPKKVGLTALKITAISPFAGDRLNQILKVEADGVTKYVNKAVLINVQRLTRRSLAPPEKSLIVEEVKDAIEGSTFLDIQVGGNSQAPQLEHLDGLVRAPHGCGEQNMFNFVPSILALSYLEASNRSDQANLANSAKSYVEIGYQRELTYKRSDGSFSAWGEDDPSGSTWLTAYVIRSFHQAAKYIDIDRKVLAEGLDFLVSRQGANGQFNELGRVIHNSHGSPLALTSFVLLTFFENKEYQAKYQHAIDWAVEFVARQVDQSSNPYDLAIAALALALAKNPKANRALAKLEKMANWAGDHKWWTGSDRSHDVEITSYVLLA
;
A
#
# COMPACT_ATOMS: atom_id res chain seq x y z
N ASN A 1 3.71 11.44 51.46
CA ASN A 1 2.68 12.50 51.46
C ASN A 1 1.58 12.30 50.42
N GLY A 2 1.54 11.17 49.68
CA GLY A 2 0.44 10.86 48.77
C GLY A 2 0.32 11.76 47.53
N GLU A 3 1.36 12.54 47.21
CA GLU A 3 1.35 13.52 46.13
C GLU A 3 2.40 13.16 45.07
N TYR A 4 2.03 13.33 43.79
CA TYR A 4 2.92 13.17 42.65
C TYR A 4 2.67 14.31 41.65
N ILE A 5 3.73 15.00 41.21
CA ILE A 5 3.63 16.18 40.34
C ILE A 5 4.22 15.84 38.96
N ILE A 6 3.40 15.98 37.92
CA ILE A 6 3.82 15.87 36.52
C ILE A 6 3.90 17.27 35.91
N LYS A 7 5.05 17.60 35.31
CA LYS A 7 5.24 18.83 34.53
C LYS A 7 5.41 18.46 33.06
N LYS A 8 4.57 19.01 32.19
CA LYS A 8 4.63 18.85 30.73
C LYS A 8 4.30 20.18 30.05
N THR A 9 4.94 20.43 28.92
CA THR A 9 4.62 21.56 28.05
C THR A 9 3.32 21.25 27.31
N VAL A 10 2.40 22.22 27.25
CA VAL A 10 1.18 22.08 26.45
C VAL A 10 1.53 22.05 24.95
N PRO A 11 0.85 21.23 24.13
CA PRO A 11 1.10 21.20 22.70
C PRO A 11 0.81 22.56 22.05
N ASP A 12 1.57 22.88 21.01
CA ASP A 12 1.39 24.09 20.21
C ASP A 12 0.18 23.94 19.27
N THR A 13 -1.01 24.12 19.84
CA THR A 13 -2.29 23.97 19.13
C THR A 13 -3.35 24.88 19.71
N ILE A 14 -4.28 25.33 18.86
CA ILE A 14 -5.38 26.19 19.25
C ILE A 14 -6.57 25.30 19.64
N THR A 15 -6.63 24.90 20.91
CA THR A 15 -7.69 24.03 21.41
C THR A 15 -7.94 24.20 22.92
N SER A 16 -9.03 23.61 23.41
CA SER A 16 -9.28 23.48 24.84
C SER A 16 -9.03 22.03 25.26
N TRP A 17 -7.99 21.82 26.07
CA TRP A 17 -7.68 20.53 26.65
C TRP A 17 -8.53 20.30 27.89
N VAL A 18 -9.13 19.12 27.98
CA VAL A 18 -9.88 18.67 29.17
C VAL A 18 -9.01 17.62 29.85
N ILE A 19 -8.50 17.93 31.04
CA ILE A 19 -7.68 17.00 31.81
C ILE A 19 -8.60 16.17 32.70
N THR A 20 -8.63 14.87 32.43
CA THR A 20 -9.29 13.87 33.26
C THR A 20 -8.24 12.96 33.89
N GLY A 21 -8.55 12.39 35.04
CA GLY A 21 -7.70 11.42 35.71
C GLY A 21 -8.54 10.38 36.42
N PHE A 22 -7.96 9.20 36.57
CA PHE A 22 -8.49 8.16 37.45
C PHE A 22 -7.35 7.52 38.24
N SER A 23 -7.66 6.98 39.40
CA SER A 23 -6.74 6.27 40.27
C SER A 23 -7.40 4.97 40.72
N LEU A 24 -6.60 3.91 40.82
CA LEU A 24 -7.05 2.61 41.31
C LEU A 24 -6.22 2.23 42.54
N SER A 25 -6.91 2.00 43.66
CA SER A 25 -6.32 1.56 44.92
C SER A 25 -6.88 0.19 45.31
N THR A 26 -6.03 -0.72 45.79
CA THR A 26 -6.45 -2.03 46.31
C THR A 26 -7.31 -1.92 47.57
N GLN A 27 -7.23 -0.80 48.29
CA GLN A 27 -8.02 -0.55 49.50
C GLN A 27 -9.26 0.31 49.23
N SER A 28 -9.13 1.33 48.38
CA SER A 28 -10.17 2.36 48.17
C SER A 28 -10.94 2.22 46.85
N GLY A 29 -10.55 1.27 46.00
CA GLY A 29 -11.17 1.04 44.70
C GLY A 29 -10.81 2.09 43.65
N LEU A 30 -11.70 2.27 42.66
CA LEU A 30 -11.55 3.22 41.56
C LEU A 30 -12.05 4.62 41.97
N ALA A 31 -11.22 5.63 41.76
CA ALA A 31 -11.59 7.04 41.87
C ALA A 31 -11.41 7.72 40.51
N VAL A 32 -12.33 8.60 40.13
CA VAL A 32 -12.29 9.36 38.87
C VAL A 32 -12.49 10.85 39.18
N THR A 33 -11.83 11.72 38.42
CA THR A 33 -12.02 13.18 38.51
C THR A 33 -13.48 13.55 38.29
N ARG A 34 -14.10 14.23 39.27
CA ARG A 34 -15.49 14.70 39.18
C ARG A 34 -15.62 15.94 38.28
N ASP A 35 -14.76 16.92 38.51
CA ASP A 35 -14.77 18.20 37.79
C ASP A 35 -13.47 18.35 37.00
N PRO A 36 -13.46 17.98 35.70
CA PRO A 36 -12.24 18.02 34.91
C PRO A 36 -11.81 19.45 34.62
N ASN A 37 -10.53 19.73 34.86
CA ASN A 37 -9.95 21.03 34.58
C ASN A 37 -9.83 21.26 33.08
N ARG A 38 -10.20 22.46 32.64
CA ARG A 38 -10.09 22.89 31.24
C ARG A 38 -8.94 23.87 31.11
N ILE A 39 -8.01 23.56 30.20
CA ILE A 39 -6.91 24.45 29.84
C ILE A 39 -7.13 24.89 28.40
N ARG A 40 -7.42 26.18 28.21
CA ARG A 40 -7.50 26.77 26.87
C ARG A 40 -6.10 27.17 26.42
N VAL A 41 -5.62 26.53 25.36
CA VAL A 41 -4.37 26.91 24.68
C VAL A 41 -4.76 27.67 23.42
N PHE A 42 -4.34 28.92 23.34
CA PHE A 42 -4.77 29.81 22.27
C PHE A 42 -3.68 30.82 21.97
N GLN A 43 -3.25 30.85 20.71
CA GLN A 43 -2.34 31.87 20.20
C GLN A 43 -3.18 33.02 19.60
N PRO A 44 -3.06 34.25 20.12
CA PRO A 44 -3.92 35.36 19.70
C PRO A 44 -3.53 35.94 18.33
N PHE A 45 -2.36 35.61 17.80
CA PHE A 45 -1.90 36.05 16.48
C PHE A 45 -1.12 34.91 15.83
N PHE A 46 -1.64 34.38 14.72
CA PHE A 46 -1.06 33.23 14.04
C PHE A 46 -1.37 33.26 12.54
N LEU A 47 -0.61 32.49 11.77
CA LEU A 47 -0.77 32.37 10.33
C LEU A 47 -1.01 30.92 9.90
N THR A 48 -1.77 30.75 8.83
CA THR A 48 -2.05 29.44 8.23
C THR A 48 -2.00 29.54 6.71
N THR A 49 -1.78 28.40 6.06
CA THR A 49 -1.81 28.25 4.62
C THR A 49 -2.58 26.98 4.25
N ASN A 50 -3.21 26.98 3.09
CA ASN A 50 -3.87 25.81 2.54
C ASN A 50 -3.20 25.46 1.21
N LEU A 51 -2.35 24.45 1.22
CA LEU A 51 -1.59 24.02 0.04
C LEU A 51 -2.32 22.90 -0.70
N PRO A 52 -2.22 22.84 -2.04
CA PRO A 52 -2.60 21.64 -2.77
C PRO A 52 -1.71 20.46 -2.38
N TYR A 53 -2.17 19.23 -2.65
CA TYR A 53 -1.39 18.02 -2.41
C TYR A 53 -0.05 18.03 -3.17
N SER A 54 -0.08 18.43 -4.44
CA SER A 54 1.10 18.63 -5.28
C SER A 54 0.86 19.72 -6.33
N VAL A 55 1.96 20.21 -6.92
CA VAL A 55 1.98 21.13 -8.06
C VAL A 55 3.03 20.68 -9.06
N LYS A 56 2.93 21.07 -10.33
CA LYS A 56 3.96 20.73 -11.33
C LYS A 56 5.02 21.82 -11.41
N ARG A 57 6.26 21.43 -11.74
CA ARG A 57 7.34 22.38 -12.01
C ARG A 57 6.93 23.34 -13.14
N GLY A 58 7.18 24.62 -12.95
CA GLY A 58 6.86 25.65 -13.96
C GLY A 58 5.44 26.22 -13.88
N GLU A 59 4.53 25.57 -13.15
CA GLU A 59 3.20 26.14 -12.86
C GLU A 59 3.32 27.41 -12.03
N VAL A 60 2.44 28.37 -12.31
CA VAL A 60 2.31 29.61 -11.55
C VAL A 60 1.18 29.42 -10.56
N ILE A 61 1.52 29.40 -9.27
CA ILE A 61 0.57 29.14 -8.19
C ILE A 61 0.52 30.30 -7.20
N ALA A 62 -0.67 30.55 -6.67
CA ALA A 62 -0.86 31.43 -5.53
C ALA A 62 -0.71 30.63 -4.25
N ILE A 63 0.23 30.99 -3.38
CA ILE A 63 0.32 30.43 -2.02
C ILE A 63 -0.56 31.27 -1.10
N PRO A 64 -1.75 30.78 -0.68
CA PRO A 64 -2.64 31.55 0.17
C PRO A 64 -2.10 31.57 1.60
N VAL A 65 -2.06 32.74 2.21
CA VAL A 65 -1.67 32.93 3.61
C VAL A 65 -2.77 33.70 4.31
N VAL A 66 -3.34 33.11 5.35
CA VAL A 66 -4.34 33.76 6.20
C VAL A 66 -3.68 34.10 7.53
N VAL A 67 -3.71 35.37 7.90
CA VAL A 67 -3.23 35.85 9.19
C VAL A 67 -4.43 36.20 10.06
N PHE A 68 -4.49 35.59 11.23
CA PHE A 68 -5.53 35.82 12.23
C PHE A 68 -5.04 36.76 13.32
N ASN A 69 -5.89 37.72 13.68
CA ASN A 69 -5.67 38.65 14.77
C ASN A 69 -6.84 38.58 15.75
N TYR A 70 -6.64 37.88 16.87
CA TYR A 70 -7.55 37.82 18.02
C TYR A 70 -7.07 38.71 19.18
N LEU A 71 -6.19 39.68 18.91
CA LEU A 71 -5.89 40.75 19.86
C LEU A 71 -7.10 41.70 19.94
N GLY A 72 -7.24 42.39 21.06
CA GLY A 72 -8.31 43.38 21.28
C GLY A 72 -8.19 44.68 20.46
N ARG A 73 -7.33 44.71 19.43
CA ARG A 73 -7.11 45.86 18.55
C ARG A 73 -6.70 45.43 17.14
N GLY A 74 -6.98 46.29 16.17
CA GLY A 74 -6.44 46.10 14.82
C GLY A 74 -4.93 46.27 14.81
N VAL A 75 -4.25 45.49 13.96
CA VAL A 75 -2.78 45.53 13.83
C VAL A 75 -2.38 45.60 12.37
N GLU A 76 -1.30 46.31 12.11
CA GLU A 76 -0.56 46.20 10.86
C GLU A 76 0.46 45.06 11.01
N ALA A 77 0.39 44.10 10.11
CA ALA A 77 1.29 42.95 10.08
C ALA A 77 2.12 42.96 8.79
N ARG A 78 3.42 42.76 8.93
CA ARG A 78 4.34 42.46 7.83
C ARG A 78 4.42 40.96 7.67
N VAL A 79 3.99 40.46 6.52
CA VAL A 79 4.08 39.04 6.16
C VAL A 79 5.21 38.87 5.16
N SER A 80 6.19 38.04 5.48
CA SER A 80 7.32 37.72 4.61
C SER A 80 7.37 36.24 4.24
N MET A 81 7.80 35.96 3.01
CA MET A 81 8.05 34.62 2.49
C MET A 81 9.50 34.52 2.04
N ASP A 82 10.24 33.57 2.60
CA ASP A 82 11.68 33.38 2.39
C ASP A 82 11.98 32.24 1.40
N ASN A 83 12.85 32.57 0.45
CA ASN A 83 13.36 31.75 -0.65
C ASN A 83 14.90 31.79 -0.67
N SER A 84 15.54 31.78 0.50
CA SER A 84 17.02 31.75 0.61
C SER A 84 17.66 30.57 -0.12
N GLU A 85 16.90 29.49 -0.33
CA GLU A 85 17.34 28.26 -0.99
C GLU A 85 17.12 28.27 -2.51
N GLY A 86 16.49 29.32 -3.06
CA GLY A 86 16.28 29.49 -4.51
C GLY A 86 15.45 28.36 -5.15
N GLN A 87 14.50 27.77 -4.41
CA GLN A 87 13.70 26.64 -4.85
C GLN A 87 12.55 27.05 -5.80
N TYR A 88 12.15 28.32 -5.75
CA TYR A 88 11.10 28.90 -6.58
C TYR A 88 11.47 30.33 -7.01
N GLU A 89 10.64 30.96 -7.84
CA GLU A 89 10.69 32.39 -8.13
C GLU A 89 9.39 33.06 -7.77
N PHE A 90 9.48 34.32 -7.33
CA PHE A 90 8.32 35.17 -7.12
C PHE A 90 7.96 35.91 -8.40
N LEU A 91 6.68 35.87 -8.78
CA LEU A 91 6.21 36.43 -10.04
C LEU A 91 5.49 37.78 -9.91
N GLU A 92 5.33 38.30 -8.69
CA GLU A 92 4.69 39.59 -8.47
C GLU A 92 5.66 40.77 -8.63
N THR A 93 5.24 41.79 -9.39
CA THR A 93 5.96 43.06 -9.53
C THR A 93 5.63 43.97 -8.34
N THR A 94 6.66 44.45 -7.63
CA THR A 94 6.54 45.55 -6.66
C THR A 94 7.07 46.85 -7.25
N SER A 95 6.51 47.97 -6.79
CA SER A 95 6.89 49.35 -7.11
C SER A 95 8.41 49.58 -7.05
N ALA A 96 8.89 50.46 -7.93
CA ALA A 96 10.26 50.58 -8.49
C ALA A 96 11.48 50.76 -7.56
N ASN A 97 11.41 50.58 -6.24
CA ASN A 97 12.49 50.95 -5.30
C ASN A 97 13.07 49.82 -4.43
N VAL A 98 12.81 48.54 -4.73
CA VAL A 98 13.44 47.41 -4.02
C VAL A 98 14.66 46.92 -4.81
N SER A 99 15.82 46.77 -4.15
CA SER A 99 17.05 46.30 -4.81
C SER A 99 16.84 44.91 -5.43
N GLN A 100 17.28 44.73 -6.68
CA GLN A 100 17.10 43.50 -7.49
C GLN A 100 17.57 42.21 -6.80
N TYR A 101 18.50 42.30 -5.84
CA TYR A 101 19.04 41.15 -5.10
C TYR A 101 18.11 40.64 -3.98
N LEU A 102 17.41 41.53 -3.26
CA LEU A 102 16.46 41.13 -2.19
C LEU A 102 15.16 40.53 -2.78
N ILE A 103 14.79 40.95 -3.99
CA ILE A 103 13.60 40.54 -4.75
C ILE A 103 13.53 39.02 -5.01
N GLY A 104 14.68 38.36 -5.18
CA GLY A 104 14.72 36.91 -5.45
C GLY A 104 14.66 36.04 -4.20
N VAL A 105 15.14 36.57 -3.07
CA VAL A 105 15.37 35.82 -1.83
C VAL A 105 14.22 35.95 -0.85
N GLN A 106 13.53 37.08 -0.78
CA GLN A 106 12.42 37.27 0.15
C GLN A 106 11.36 38.20 -0.45
N ARG A 107 10.09 37.93 -0.18
CA ARG A 107 8.98 38.83 -0.49
C ARG A 107 8.23 39.23 0.75
N GLU A 108 7.84 40.50 0.81
CA GLU A 108 7.10 41.05 1.93
C GLU A 108 5.83 41.74 1.46
N LYS A 109 4.76 41.58 2.24
CA LYS A 109 3.49 42.29 2.08
C LYS A 109 3.06 42.84 3.43
N ILE A 110 2.51 44.04 3.42
CA ILE A 110 1.95 44.68 4.61
C ILE A 110 0.43 44.60 4.53
N ILE A 111 -0.21 44.14 5.61
CA ILE A 111 -1.66 44.04 5.70
C ILE A 111 -2.17 44.61 7.02
N TRP A 112 -3.29 45.33 6.93
CA TRP A 112 -4.07 45.73 8.10
C TRP A 112 -5.10 44.65 8.44
N ILE A 113 -5.08 44.18 9.70
CA ILE A 113 -5.95 43.11 10.20
C ILE A 113 -6.77 43.65 11.38
N PRO A 114 -8.09 43.85 11.23
CA PRO A 114 -8.96 44.28 12.33
C PRO A 114 -8.91 43.33 13.54
N ALA A 115 -9.27 43.86 14.71
CA ALA A 115 -9.39 43.07 15.95
C ALA A 115 -10.38 41.91 15.77
N ASN A 116 -10.04 40.73 16.30
CA ASN A 116 -10.87 39.52 16.24
C ASN A 116 -11.28 39.09 14.82
N THR A 117 -10.41 39.26 13.82
CA THR A 117 -10.65 38.87 12.43
C THR A 117 -9.45 38.17 11.79
N GLY A 118 -9.64 37.63 10.59
CA GLY A 118 -8.55 37.13 9.74
C GLY A 118 -8.53 37.84 8.39
N ARG A 119 -7.34 37.98 7.80
CA ARG A 119 -7.13 38.53 6.45
C ARG A 119 -6.27 37.58 5.64
N SER A 120 -6.65 37.38 4.38
CA SER A 120 -5.89 36.56 3.44
C SER A 120 -5.06 37.44 2.51
N ILE A 121 -3.84 36.97 2.22
CA ILE A 121 -3.01 37.40 1.10
C ILE A 121 -2.55 36.16 0.33
N SER A 122 -1.89 36.37 -0.80
CA SER A 122 -1.24 35.28 -1.54
C SER A 122 0.16 35.70 -1.95
N PHE A 123 1.06 34.74 -2.19
CA PHE A 123 2.32 34.96 -2.89
C PHE A 123 2.30 34.16 -4.19
N MET A 124 2.43 34.83 -5.34
CA MET A 124 2.57 34.12 -6.62
C MET A 124 3.99 33.58 -6.77
N ILE A 125 4.12 32.25 -6.82
CA ILE A 125 5.41 31.57 -7.02
C ILE A 125 5.39 30.65 -8.24
N ARG A 126 6.57 30.41 -8.81
CA ARG A 126 6.81 29.34 -9.78
C ARG A 126 7.93 28.43 -9.25
N PRO A 127 7.65 27.15 -8.94
CA PRO A 127 8.67 26.21 -8.52
C PRO A 127 9.70 25.91 -9.63
N LYS A 128 10.97 25.83 -9.26
CA LYS A 128 12.10 25.58 -10.19
C LYS A 128 12.61 24.14 -10.15
N LYS A 129 12.45 23.47 -9.01
CA LYS A 129 12.99 22.12 -8.78
C LYS A 129 11.87 21.14 -8.49
N VAL A 130 11.98 19.94 -9.06
CA VAL A 130 11.12 18.80 -8.72
C VAL A 130 11.54 18.27 -7.34
N GLY A 131 10.57 17.83 -6.53
CA GLY A 131 10.78 17.32 -5.18
C GLY A 131 10.07 18.15 -4.11
N LEU A 132 10.57 18.06 -2.87
CA LEU A 132 9.99 18.77 -1.73
C LEU A 132 10.56 20.19 -1.65
N THR A 133 9.68 21.19 -1.70
CA THR A 133 10.01 22.61 -1.59
C THR A 133 9.55 23.15 -0.25
N ALA A 134 10.44 23.77 0.52
CA ALA A 134 10.12 24.35 1.81
C ALA A 134 9.62 25.80 1.65
N LEU A 135 8.40 26.06 2.12
CA LEU A 135 7.79 27.39 2.18
C LEU A 135 7.94 27.93 3.59
N LYS A 136 8.77 28.97 3.75
CA LYS A 136 9.03 29.63 5.04
C LYS A 136 8.30 30.96 5.08
N ILE A 137 7.26 31.07 5.89
CA ILE A 137 6.38 32.23 5.94
C ILE A 137 6.37 32.78 7.37
N THR A 138 6.56 34.09 7.52
CA THR A 138 6.62 34.77 8.81
C THR A 138 5.67 35.96 8.81
N ALA A 139 4.87 36.14 9.85
CA ALA A 139 4.05 37.32 10.05
C ALA A 139 4.49 38.03 11.33
N ILE A 140 4.80 39.31 11.26
CA ILE A 140 5.26 40.12 12.39
C ILE A 140 4.40 41.38 12.49
N SER A 141 3.85 41.62 13.68
CA SER A 141 3.20 42.88 14.07
C SER A 141 3.97 43.49 15.25
N PRO A 142 3.70 44.75 15.64
CA PRO A 142 4.33 45.36 16.81
C PRO A 142 4.09 44.62 18.14
N PHE A 143 3.08 43.76 18.21
CA PHE A 143 2.63 43.11 19.46
C PHE A 143 2.84 41.60 19.48
N ALA A 144 2.98 40.98 18.31
CA ALA A 144 3.06 39.53 18.18
C ALA A 144 3.64 39.14 16.82
N GLY A 145 4.17 37.92 16.73
CA GLY A 145 4.60 37.33 15.47
C GLY A 145 4.42 35.83 15.47
N ASP A 146 4.36 35.26 14.28
CA ASP A 146 4.23 33.83 14.06
C ASP A 146 5.01 33.40 12.81
N ARG A 147 5.42 32.13 12.76
CA ARG A 147 6.20 31.56 11.65
C ARG A 147 5.74 30.15 11.32
N LEU A 148 5.53 29.91 10.04
CA LEU A 148 5.11 28.64 9.48
C LEU A 148 6.15 28.12 8.48
N ASN A 149 6.52 26.85 8.64
CA ASN A 149 7.30 26.11 7.65
C ASN A 149 6.40 25.01 7.08
N GLN A 150 6.13 25.06 5.78
CA GLN A 150 5.30 24.08 5.10
C GLN A 150 6.03 23.45 3.92
N ILE A 151 5.68 22.22 3.59
CA ILE A 151 6.30 21.48 2.48
C ILE A 151 5.33 21.45 1.31
N LEU A 152 5.77 21.99 0.18
CA LEU A 152 5.09 21.89 -1.10
C LEU A 152 5.71 20.78 -1.94
N LYS A 153 4.91 19.78 -2.32
CA LYS A 153 5.34 18.71 -3.22
C LYS A 153 5.30 19.18 -4.66
N VAL A 154 6.47 19.27 -5.30
CA VAL A 154 6.63 19.66 -6.71
C VAL A 154 6.89 18.42 -7.55
N GLU A 155 6.02 18.14 -8.49
CA GLU A 155 6.10 16.99 -9.39
C GLU A 155 6.66 17.42 -10.76
N ALA A 156 7.29 16.47 -11.45
CA ALA A 156 7.65 16.66 -12.84
C ALA A 156 6.38 16.55 -13.72
N ASP A 157 6.46 17.08 -14.94
CA ASP A 157 5.46 16.79 -15.96
C ASP A 157 5.50 15.30 -16.37
N GLY A 158 4.52 14.88 -17.17
CA GLY A 158 4.49 13.53 -17.74
C GLY A 158 4.05 12.41 -16.78
N VAL A 159 4.43 11.18 -17.10
CA VAL A 159 4.07 9.96 -16.36
C VAL A 159 5.35 9.26 -15.92
N THR A 160 5.44 8.94 -14.63
CA THR A 160 6.59 8.21 -14.08
C THR A 160 6.71 6.82 -14.71
N LYS A 161 7.86 6.53 -15.31
CA LYS A 161 8.19 5.20 -15.84
C LYS A 161 9.17 4.52 -14.90
N TYR A 162 8.76 3.37 -14.36
CA TYR A 162 9.62 2.54 -13.53
C TYR A 162 10.41 1.56 -14.40
N VAL A 163 11.73 1.51 -14.19
CA VAL A 163 12.62 0.53 -14.81
C VAL A 163 13.32 -0.21 -13.68
N ASN A 164 13.02 -1.50 -13.54
CA ASN A 164 13.63 -2.37 -12.53
C ASN A 164 14.63 -3.31 -13.21
N LYS A 165 15.86 -3.37 -12.68
CA LYS A 165 16.86 -4.38 -13.03
C LYS A 165 17.36 -5.04 -11.74
N ALA A 166 17.15 -6.35 -11.64
CA ALA A 166 17.61 -7.15 -10.53
C ALA A 166 18.76 -8.07 -10.98
N VAL A 167 19.77 -8.24 -10.12
CA VAL A 167 20.86 -9.20 -10.33
C VAL A 167 21.05 -10.02 -9.06
N LEU A 168 21.06 -11.35 -9.22
CA LEU A 168 21.42 -12.26 -8.15
C LEU A 168 22.93 -12.52 -8.16
N ILE A 169 23.59 -12.24 -7.03
CA ILE A 169 25.01 -12.55 -6.83
C ILE A 169 25.12 -13.80 -5.97
N ASN A 170 25.53 -14.93 -6.57
CA ASN A 170 25.78 -16.16 -5.83
C ASN A 170 27.26 -16.28 -5.46
N VAL A 171 27.57 -16.06 -4.18
CA VAL A 171 28.94 -16.15 -3.63
C VAL A 171 29.39 -17.59 -3.31
N GLN A 172 28.47 -18.57 -3.33
CA GLN A 172 28.79 -19.98 -3.03
C GLN A 172 29.40 -20.73 -4.24
N ARG A 173 29.29 -20.17 -5.45
CA ARG A 173 29.90 -20.72 -6.68
C ARG A 173 31.38 -20.35 -6.86
N LEU A 174 32.06 -19.91 -5.80
CA LEU A 174 33.52 -19.78 -5.75
C LEU A 174 34.15 -21.18 -5.75
N THR A 175 34.17 -21.83 -6.93
CA THR A 175 35.09 -22.94 -7.16
C THR A 175 36.51 -22.43 -6.93
N ARG A 176 37.39 -23.27 -6.36
CA ARG A 176 38.79 -22.93 -5.95
C ARG A 176 39.69 -22.32 -7.07
N ARG A 177 39.16 -22.09 -8.27
CA ARG A 177 39.87 -21.54 -9.44
C ARG A 177 39.49 -20.09 -9.79
N SER A 178 38.47 -19.50 -9.16
CA SER A 178 38.14 -18.08 -9.40
C SER A 178 38.94 -17.19 -8.43
N LEU A 179 39.98 -16.52 -8.94
CA LEU A 179 40.86 -15.64 -8.17
C LEU A 179 40.27 -14.24 -7.92
N ALA A 180 39.12 -13.93 -8.50
CA ALA A 180 38.42 -12.65 -8.34
C ALA A 180 37.05 -12.83 -7.67
N PRO A 181 36.61 -11.86 -6.83
CA PRO A 181 35.23 -11.79 -6.37
C PRO A 181 34.25 -11.81 -7.55
N PRO A 182 33.05 -12.39 -7.41
CA PRO A 182 32.05 -12.33 -8.47
C PRO A 182 31.65 -10.87 -8.72
N GLU A 183 32.04 -10.33 -9.87
CA GLU A 183 31.64 -8.99 -10.32
C GLU A 183 30.44 -9.10 -11.26
N LYS A 184 29.45 -8.23 -11.04
CA LYS A 184 28.30 -8.06 -11.93
C LYS A 184 28.08 -6.57 -12.15
N SER A 185 27.99 -6.16 -13.41
CA SER A 185 27.72 -4.78 -13.78
C SER A 185 26.24 -4.61 -14.13
N LEU A 186 25.62 -3.57 -13.57
CA LEU A 186 24.28 -3.14 -13.92
C LEU A 186 24.37 -1.88 -14.76
N ILE A 187 23.93 -1.96 -16.01
CA ILE A 187 23.83 -0.80 -16.89
C ILE A 187 22.40 -0.26 -16.78
N VAL A 188 22.27 0.91 -16.15
CA VAL A 188 21.01 1.67 -16.13
C VAL A 188 20.84 2.29 -17.50
N GLU A 189 19.82 1.84 -18.24
CA GLU A 189 19.52 2.40 -19.56
C GLU A 189 19.00 3.83 -19.40
N GLU A 190 19.50 4.72 -20.25
CA GLU A 190 18.97 6.08 -20.32
C GLU A 190 17.51 6.02 -20.79
N VAL A 191 16.62 6.61 -19.99
CA VAL A 191 15.21 6.69 -20.35
C VAL A 191 15.07 7.80 -21.39
N LYS A 192 14.84 7.39 -22.65
CA LYS A 192 14.49 8.32 -23.72
C LYS A 192 13.31 9.19 -23.28
N ASP A 193 13.40 10.48 -23.56
CA ASP A 193 12.39 11.49 -23.21
C ASP A 193 12.22 11.73 -21.69
N ALA A 194 13.22 11.38 -20.86
CA ALA A 194 13.21 11.72 -19.44
C ALA A 194 13.22 13.25 -19.27
N ILE A 195 12.35 13.73 -18.38
CA ILE A 195 12.26 15.15 -18.05
C ILE A 195 13.46 15.53 -17.17
N GLU A 196 14.11 16.64 -17.49
CA GLU A 196 15.29 17.09 -16.75
C GLU A 196 14.99 17.19 -15.25
N GLY A 197 15.82 16.55 -14.41
CA GLY A 197 15.67 16.54 -12.96
C GLY A 197 14.55 15.65 -12.41
N SER A 198 13.86 14.87 -13.25
CA SER A 198 12.85 13.89 -12.81
C SER A 198 13.40 12.47 -12.62
N THR A 199 14.66 12.23 -13.02
CA THR A 199 15.29 10.92 -12.91
C THR A 199 15.77 10.68 -11.49
N PHE A 200 15.33 9.57 -10.91
CA PHE A 200 15.79 9.07 -9.62
C PHE A 200 16.29 7.64 -9.80
N LEU A 201 17.39 7.30 -9.13
CA LEU A 201 17.94 5.96 -9.09
C LEU A 201 17.92 5.47 -7.65
N ASP A 202 17.19 4.38 -7.41
CA ASP A 202 17.23 3.65 -6.15
C ASP A 202 18.09 2.39 -6.33
N ILE A 203 19.06 2.18 -5.44
CA ILE A 203 19.90 0.98 -5.45
C ILE A 203 19.72 0.26 -4.13
N GLN A 204 19.20 -0.97 -4.23
CA GLN A 204 18.98 -1.83 -3.07
C GLN A 204 19.82 -3.08 -3.17
N VAL A 205 20.55 -3.37 -2.10
CA VAL A 205 21.39 -4.56 -1.97
C VAL A 205 20.96 -5.28 -0.72
N GLY A 206 20.62 -6.56 -0.87
CA GLY A 206 20.24 -7.36 0.29
C GLY A 206 20.84 -8.76 0.25
N GLY A 207 21.05 -9.32 1.43
CA GLY A 207 21.77 -10.59 1.63
C GLY A 207 20.98 -11.84 1.24
N ASN A 208 19.76 -11.72 0.74
CA ASN A 208 18.96 -12.83 0.22
C ASN A 208 18.14 -12.37 -1.00
N SER A 209 17.66 -13.33 -1.81
CA SER A 209 16.90 -13.05 -3.04
C SER A 209 15.57 -12.33 -2.83
N GLN A 210 15.08 -12.27 -1.59
CA GLN A 210 13.84 -11.58 -1.23
C GLN A 210 14.10 -10.12 -0.82
N ALA A 211 15.33 -9.77 -0.45
CA ALA A 211 15.65 -8.56 0.30
C ALA A 211 15.29 -7.21 -0.35
N PRO A 212 15.42 -7.00 -1.66
CA PRO A 212 14.98 -5.75 -2.30
C PRO A 212 13.45 -5.55 -2.30
N GLN A 213 12.65 -6.61 -2.13
CA GLN A 213 11.20 -6.48 -1.99
C GLN A 213 10.80 -6.07 -0.56
N LEU A 214 11.76 -6.07 0.39
CA LEU A 214 11.53 -5.93 1.82
C LEU A 214 11.62 -4.50 2.35
N GLU A 215 12.42 -3.63 1.71
CA GLU A 215 12.53 -2.22 2.10
C GLU A 215 11.28 -1.42 1.72
N HIS A 216 10.50 -1.91 0.76
CA HIS A 216 9.25 -1.31 0.28
C HIS A 216 8.00 -2.13 0.65
N LEU A 217 8.06 -2.95 1.71
CA LEU A 217 6.89 -3.71 2.19
C LEU A 217 5.76 -2.78 2.61
N ASP A 218 6.05 -1.59 3.11
CA ASP A 218 5.08 -0.52 3.36
C ASP A 218 4.31 -0.12 2.08
N GLY A 219 4.99 -0.15 0.93
CA GLY A 219 4.38 0.04 -0.39
C GLY A 219 3.46 -1.10 -0.81
N LEU A 220 3.61 -2.31 -0.27
CA LEU A 220 2.75 -3.48 -0.50
C LEU A 220 1.65 -3.63 0.57
N VAL A 221 1.95 -3.20 1.80
CA VAL A 221 1.07 -3.20 2.97
C VAL A 221 0.24 -1.94 2.93
N ARG A 222 -0.86 -1.99 2.17
CA ARG A 222 -1.78 -0.86 2.00
C ARG A 222 -3.12 -1.16 2.65
N ALA A 223 -3.75 -0.12 3.18
CA ALA A 223 -5.13 -0.22 3.65
C ALA A 223 -6.04 -0.65 2.49
N PRO A 224 -6.82 -1.73 2.63
CA PRO A 224 -7.67 -2.22 1.55
C PRO A 224 -8.78 -1.24 1.12
N HIS A 225 -9.03 -1.19 -0.18
CA HIS A 225 -9.97 -0.28 -0.82
C HIS A 225 -10.59 -0.90 -2.09
N GLY A 226 -11.67 -0.28 -2.57
CA GLY A 226 -12.40 -0.75 -3.75
C GLY A 226 -13.50 -1.74 -3.42
N CYS A 227 -13.92 -2.49 -4.45
CA CYS A 227 -14.87 -3.61 -4.42
C CYS A 227 -14.21 -4.91 -3.90
N GLY A 228 -14.96 -6.00 -3.71
CA GLY A 228 -14.43 -7.25 -3.13
C GLY A 228 -13.13 -7.76 -3.77
N GLU A 229 -13.05 -7.79 -5.11
CA GLU A 229 -11.83 -8.19 -5.82
C GLU A 229 -10.64 -7.24 -5.55
N GLN A 230 -10.87 -5.93 -5.53
CA GLN A 230 -9.82 -4.93 -5.29
C GLN A 230 -9.37 -4.87 -3.83
N ASN A 231 -10.29 -5.17 -2.91
CA ASN A 231 -9.98 -5.29 -1.49
C ASN A 231 -8.95 -6.41 -1.27
N MET A 232 -9.12 -7.54 -1.96
CA MET A 232 -8.19 -8.67 -1.91
C MET A 232 -6.78 -8.35 -2.41
N PHE A 233 -6.64 -7.44 -3.39
CA PHE A 233 -5.32 -7.00 -3.89
C PHE A 233 -4.43 -6.35 -2.83
N ASN A 234 -5.02 -5.77 -1.77
CA ASN A 234 -4.28 -5.16 -0.67
C ASN A 234 -4.25 -6.06 0.58
N PHE A 235 -5.24 -6.94 0.72
CA PHE A 235 -5.32 -7.90 1.81
C PHE A 235 -4.23 -8.98 1.73
N VAL A 236 -4.08 -9.65 0.58
CA VAL A 236 -3.14 -10.78 0.43
C VAL A 236 -1.68 -10.37 0.58
N PRO A 237 -1.19 -9.26 -0.02
CA PRO A 237 0.19 -8.83 0.20
C PRO A 237 0.52 -8.59 1.68
N SER A 238 -0.44 -8.11 2.48
CA SER A 238 -0.24 -7.91 3.92
C SER A 238 -0.05 -9.23 4.68
N ILE A 239 -0.75 -10.29 4.27
CA ILE A 239 -0.56 -11.65 4.83
C ILE A 239 0.80 -12.21 4.45
N LEU A 240 1.20 -12.04 3.18
CA LEU A 240 2.51 -12.50 2.69
C LEU A 240 3.66 -11.77 3.40
N ALA A 241 3.51 -10.46 3.65
CA ALA A 241 4.46 -9.68 4.43
C ALA A 241 4.61 -10.24 5.85
N LEU A 242 3.51 -10.56 6.54
CA LEU A 242 3.54 -11.19 7.86
C LEU A 242 4.23 -12.55 7.84
N SER A 243 3.88 -13.40 6.88
CA SER A 243 4.51 -14.72 6.71
C SER A 243 6.00 -14.63 6.45
N TYR A 244 6.43 -13.64 5.69
CA TYR A 244 7.83 -13.39 5.44
C TYR A 244 8.57 -12.95 6.71
N LEU A 245 8.02 -11.97 7.43
CA LEU A 245 8.65 -11.44 8.66
C LEU A 245 8.86 -12.53 9.70
N GLU A 246 7.88 -13.43 9.83
CA GLU A 246 7.98 -14.58 10.72
C GLU A 246 9.02 -15.59 10.24
N ALA A 247 8.97 -16.00 8.96
CA ALA A 247 9.90 -16.99 8.39
C ALA A 247 11.36 -16.51 8.38
N SER A 248 11.58 -15.20 8.28
CA SER A 248 12.90 -14.56 8.29
C SER A 248 13.38 -14.12 9.68
N ASN A 249 12.57 -14.34 10.72
CA ASN A 249 12.85 -13.97 12.12
C ASN A 249 13.17 -12.46 12.30
N ARG A 250 12.49 -11.58 11.55
CA ARG A 250 12.68 -10.12 11.58
C ARG A 250 11.85 -9.44 12.66
N SER A 251 12.15 -9.77 13.91
CA SER A 251 11.50 -9.16 15.09
C SER A 251 11.78 -7.66 15.24
N ASP A 252 12.80 -7.13 14.57
CA ASP A 252 13.13 -5.70 14.51
C ASP A 252 12.07 -4.87 13.77
N GLN A 253 11.23 -5.49 12.94
CA GLN A 253 10.18 -4.83 12.14
C GLN A 253 8.80 -4.85 12.80
N ALA A 254 8.75 -4.70 14.13
CA ALA A 254 7.50 -4.82 14.90
C ALA A 254 6.41 -3.82 14.47
N ASN A 255 6.78 -2.59 14.12
CA ASN A 255 5.81 -1.57 13.66
C ASN A 255 5.16 -1.98 12.34
N LEU A 256 5.95 -2.49 11.38
CA LEU A 256 5.44 -2.97 10.10
C LEU A 256 4.52 -4.19 10.31
N ALA A 257 4.91 -5.13 11.17
CA ALA A 257 4.08 -6.28 11.51
C ALA A 257 2.74 -5.86 12.13
N ASN A 258 2.74 -4.88 13.04
CA ASN A 258 1.52 -4.36 13.65
C ASN A 258 0.62 -3.65 12.63
N SER A 259 1.20 -2.84 11.74
CA SER A 259 0.45 -2.20 10.64
C SER A 259 -0.14 -3.24 9.69
N ALA A 260 0.63 -4.26 9.30
CA ALA A 260 0.15 -5.33 8.45
C ALA A 260 -1.00 -6.10 9.10
N LYS A 261 -0.91 -6.46 10.39
CA LYS A 261 -2.01 -7.08 11.13
C LYS A 261 -3.26 -6.20 11.15
N SER A 262 -3.12 -4.92 11.47
CA SER A 262 -4.22 -3.94 11.48
C SER A 262 -4.90 -3.85 10.09
N TYR A 263 -4.13 -3.85 9.01
CA TYR A 263 -4.70 -3.84 7.65
C TYR A 263 -5.33 -5.17 7.24
N VAL A 264 -4.80 -6.31 7.70
CA VAL A 264 -5.46 -7.61 7.53
C VAL A 264 -6.79 -7.63 8.30
N GLU A 265 -6.86 -7.13 9.53
CA GLU A 265 -8.14 -7.02 10.27
C GLU A 265 -9.16 -6.13 9.55
N ILE A 266 -8.74 -4.94 9.09
CA ILE A 266 -9.60 -4.03 8.32
C ILE A 266 -10.05 -4.69 7.01
N GLY A 267 -9.13 -5.34 6.30
CA GLY A 267 -9.43 -6.01 5.04
C GLY A 267 -10.40 -7.17 5.21
N TYR A 268 -10.27 -7.95 6.28
CA TYR A 268 -11.22 -9.02 6.63
C TYR A 268 -12.61 -8.45 6.90
N GLN A 269 -12.73 -7.45 7.79
CA GLN A 269 -14.03 -6.82 8.10
C GLN A 269 -14.69 -6.20 6.87
N ARG A 270 -13.88 -5.58 6.01
CA ARG A 270 -14.36 -5.01 4.75
C ARG A 270 -14.79 -6.08 3.76
N GLU A 271 -14.03 -7.16 3.62
CA GLU A 271 -14.39 -8.24 2.70
C GLU A 271 -15.70 -8.93 3.10
N LEU A 272 -15.99 -9.03 4.40
CA LEU A 272 -17.28 -9.53 4.88
C LEU A 272 -18.48 -8.70 4.41
N THR A 273 -18.29 -7.43 4.04
CA THR A 273 -19.38 -6.61 3.45
C THR A 273 -19.74 -7.05 2.03
N TYR A 274 -18.87 -7.82 1.37
CA TYR A 274 -19.08 -8.42 0.05
C TYR A 274 -19.52 -9.89 0.13
N LYS A 275 -19.68 -10.43 1.34
CA LYS A 275 -20.25 -11.75 1.57
C LYS A 275 -21.75 -11.73 1.33
N ARG A 276 -22.24 -12.75 0.63
CA ARG A 276 -23.65 -12.99 0.34
C ARG A 276 -24.28 -13.97 1.33
N SER A 277 -25.61 -14.03 1.32
CA SER A 277 -26.43 -14.86 2.21
C SER A 277 -26.22 -16.35 1.99
N ASP A 278 -25.83 -16.74 0.78
CA ASP A 278 -25.51 -18.14 0.41
C ASP A 278 -24.07 -18.55 0.78
N GLY A 279 -23.31 -17.67 1.43
CA GLY A 279 -21.93 -17.93 1.85
C GLY A 279 -20.85 -17.53 0.85
N SER A 280 -21.25 -17.11 -0.36
CA SER A 280 -20.32 -16.70 -1.42
C SER A 280 -19.84 -15.26 -1.29
N PHE A 281 -18.84 -14.90 -2.07
CA PHE A 281 -18.35 -13.53 -2.25
C PHE A 281 -18.54 -13.09 -3.69
N SER A 282 -18.84 -11.81 -3.87
CA SER A 282 -18.94 -11.15 -5.18
C SER A 282 -18.33 -9.76 -5.08
N ALA A 283 -18.08 -9.08 -6.20
CA ALA A 283 -17.42 -7.78 -6.12
C ALA A 283 -18.31 -6.70 -5.46
N TRP A 284 -19.64 -6.83 -5.55
CA TRP A 284 -20.60 -5.89 -4.95
C TRP A 284 -21.54 -6.52 -3.92
N GLY A 285 -21.18 -7.69 -3.36
CA GLY A 285 -22.01 -8.37 -2.36
C GLY A 285 -23.40 -8.71 -2.91
N GLU A 286 -24.45 -8.37 -2.15
CA GLU A 286 -25.84 -8.67 -2.52
C GLU A 286 -26.36 -7.91 -3.75
N ASP A 287 -25.68 -6.85 -4.18
CA ASP A 287 -26.08 -6.10 -5.38
C ASP A 287 -25.82 -6.89 -6.69
N ASP A 288 -24.91 -7.87 -6.65
CA ASP A 288 -24.72 -8.79 -7.77
C ASP A 288 -25.85 -9.83 -7.84
N PRO A 289 -26.16 -10.40 -9.01
CA PRO A 289 -27.18 -11.45 -9.12
C PRO A 289 -26.72 -12.79 -8.51
N SER A 290 -25.41 -13.00 -8.37
CA SER A 290 -24.80 -14.26 -7.96
C SER A 290 -23.38 -14.05 -7.43
N GLY A 291 -22.98 -14.91 -6.49
CA GLY A 291 -21.59 -15.01 -6.03
C GLY A 291 -20.63 -15.54 -7.09
N SER A 292 -19.39 -15.07 -7.08
CA SER A 292 -18.33 -15.58 -7.95
C SER A 292 -17.66 -16.79 -7.31
N THR A 293 -17.54 -17.88 -8.08
CA THR A 293 -16.83 -19.09 -7.66
C THR A 293 -15.34 -18.81 -7.48
N TRP A 294 -14.73 -18.08 -8.42
CA TRP A 294 -13.32 -17.70 -8.34
C TRP A 294 -13.04 -16.80 -7.14
N LEU A 295 -13.82 -15.72 -6.96
CA LEU A 295 -13.60 -14.78 -5.85
C LEU A 295 -13.83 -15.46 -4.51
N THR A 296 -14.89 -16.28 -4.38
CA THR A 296 -15.14 -17.04 -3.15
C THR A 296 -13.96 -17.97 -2.84
N ALA A 297 -13.44 -18.71 -3.82
CA ALA A 297 -12.27 -19.55 -3.63
C ALA A 297 -11.05 -18.73 -3.16
N TYR A 298 -10.81 -17.58 -3.81
CA TYR A 298 -9.69 -16.71 -3.48
C TYR A 298 -9.79 -16.16 -2.06
N VAL A 299 -10.95 -15.63 -1.68
CA VAL A 299 -11.24 -15.09 -0.34
C VAL A 299 -11.06 -16.16 0.72
N ILE A 300 -11.67 -17.33 0.54
CA ILE A 300 -11.64 -18.41 1.54
C ILE A 300 -10.22 -18.94 1.74
N ARG A 301 -9.45 -19.07 0.65
CA ARG A 301 -8.04 -19.45 0.71
C ARG A 301 -7.22 -18.42 1.49
N SER A 302 -7.39 -17.13 1.18
CA SER A 302 -6.66 -16.06 1.84
C SER A 302 -7.08 -15.84 3.30
N PHE A 303 -8.35 -16.01 3.64
CA PHE A 303 -8.82 -15.99 5.03
C PHE A 303 -8.22 -17.12 5.85
N HIS A 304 -8.10 -18.32 5.28
CA HIS A 304 -7.40 -19.42 5.94
C HIS A 304 -5.93 -19.08 6.22
N GLN A 305 -5.22 -18.51 5.24
CA GLN A 305 -3.85 -18.03 5.45
C GLN A 305 -3.77 -16.92 6.52
N ALA A 306 -4.75 -16.01 6.56
CA ALA A 306 -4.84 -14.93 7.53
C ALA A 306 -5.10 -15.41 8.97
N ALA A 307 -5.74 -16.56 9.15
CA ALA A 307 -6.10 -17.12 10.46
C ALA A 307 -4.89 -17.42 11.35
N LYS A 308 -3.67 -17.43 10.80
CA LYS A 308 -2.42 -17.50 11.57
C LYS A 308 -2.11 -16.20 12.33
N TYR A 309 -2.58 -15.05 11.83
CA TYR A 309 -2.20 -13.73 12.33
C TYR A 309 -3.34 -12.95 12.98
N ILE A 310 -4.58 -13.24 12.61
CA ILE A 310 -5.80 -12.60 13.11
C ILE A 310 -6.90 -13.63 13.37
N ASP A 311 -7.91 -13.25 14.15
CA ASP A 311 -9.08 -14.10 14.39
C ASP A 311 -10.02 -14.09 13.17
N ILE A 312 -10.27 -15.28 12.62
CA ILE A 312 -11.18 -15.51 11.49
C ILE A 312 -12.33 -16.41 11.95
N ASP A 313 -13.57 -16.00 11.65
CA ASP A 313 -14.74 -16.84 11.93
C ASP A 313 -14.73 -18.10 11.05
N ARG A 314 -14.63 -19.27 11.70
CA ARG A 314 -14.65 -20.59 11.05
C ARG A 314 -15.94 -20.83 10.28
N LYS A 315 -17.06 -20.23 10.70
CA LYS A 315 -18.34 -20.33 10.00
C LYS A 315 -18.26 -19.70 8.61
N VAL A 316 -17.56 -18.57 8.46
CA VAL A 316 -17.36 -17.92 7.17
C VAL A 316 -16.57 -18.83 6.21
N LEU A 317 -15.51 -19.49 6.71
CA LEU A 317 -14.74 -20.46 5.93
C LEU A 317 -15.62 -21.64 5.48
N ALA A 318 -16.38 -22.23 6.41
CA ALA A 318 -17.23 -23.38 6.13
C ALA A 318 -18.33 -23.05 5.11
N GLU A 319 -19.01 -21.91 5.26
CA GLU A 319 -20.07 -21.47 4.34
C GLU A 319 -19.53 -21.23 2.92
N GLY A 320 -18.36 -20.60 2.80
CA GLY A 320 -17.73 -20.41 1.48
C GLY A 320 -17.31 -21.71 0.82
N LEU A 321 -16.78 -22.68 1.59
CA LEU A 321 -16.46 -24.01 1.07
C LEU A 321 -17.72 -24.80 0.66
N ASP A 322 -18.80 -24.73 1.45
CA ASP A 322 -20.09 -25.32 1.12
C ASP A 322 -20.66 -24.72 -0.18
N PHE A 323 -20.55 -23.40 -0.36
CA PHE A 323 -20.89 -22.75 -1.61
C PHE A 323 -20.06 -23.26 -2.79
N LEU A 324 -18.74 -23.38 -2.66
CA LEU A 324 -17.88 -23.86 -3.75
C LEU A 324 -18.31 -25.26 -4.21
N VAL A 325 -18.59 -26.17 -3.27
CA VAL A 325 -19.11 -27.51 -3.60
C VAL A 325 -20.43 -27.44 -4.37
N SER A 326 -21.33 -26.51 -4.00
CA SER A 326 -22.60 -26.31 -4.72
C SER A 326 -22.43 -25.85 -6.17
N ARG A 327 -21.24 -25.35 -6.55
CA ARG A 327 -20.90 -24.92 -7.91
C ARG A 327 -20.26 -26.02 -8.76
N GLN A 328 -20.01 -27.20 -8.19
CA GLN A 328 -19.45 -28.33 -8.91
C GLN A 328 -20.49 -28.97 -9.84
N GLY A 329 -20.13 -29.16 -11.11
CA GLY A 329 -20.94 -29.87 -12.09
C GLY A 329 -20.75 -31.39 -12.02
N ALA A 330 -21.63 -32.13 -12.71
CA ALA A 330 -21.63 -33.59 -12.74
C ALA A 330 -20.38 -34.23 -13.36
N ASN A 331 -19.54 -33.46 -14.06
CA ASN A 331 -18.28 -33.93 -14.64
C ASN A 331 -17.06 -33.62 -13.74
N GLY A 332 -17.27 -33.04 -12.55
CA GLY A 332 -16.23 -32.65 -11.60
C GLY A 332 -15.73 -31.21 -11.74
N GLN A 333 -16.11 -30.49 -12.80
CA GLN A 333 -15.67 -29.11 -13.02
C GLN A 333 -16.39 -28.14 -12.07
N PHE A 334 -15.72 -27.06 -11.67
CA PHE A 334 -16.39 -25.92 -11.03
C PHE A 334 -16.81 -24.89 -12.10
N ASN A 335 -17.99 -24.31 -11.94
CA ASN A 335 -18.54 -23.33 -12.89
C ASN A 335 -18.50 -21.92 -12.30
N GLU A 336 -18.13 -20.92 -13.10
CA GLU A 336 -18.26 -19.52 -12.73
C GLU A 336 -19.63 -19.00 -13.16
N LEU A 337 -20.43 -18.57 -12.17
CA LEU A 337 -21.78 -18.03 -12.37
C LEU A 337 -21.89 -16.58 -11.90
N GLY A 338 -20.88 -16.07 -11.18
CA GLY A 338 -20.79 -14.69 -10.74
C GLY A 338 -20.02 -13.82 -11.73
N ARG A 339 -20.06 -12.52 -11.49
CA ARG A 339 -19.30 -11.54 -12.25
C ARG A 339 -17.89 -11.41 -11.68
N VAL A 340 -16.88 -11.45 -12.55
CA VAL A 340 -15.48 -11.16 -12.22
C VAL A 340 -15.03 -9.94 -13.01
N ILE A 341 -14.31 -9.01 -12.38
CA ILE A 341 -13.99 -7.71 -12.99
C ILE A 341 -12.61 -7.73 -13.65
N HIS A 342 -11.58 -8.23 -12.96
CA HIS A 342 -10.20 -8.14 -13.43
C HIS A 342 -9.59 -9.49 -13.84
N ASN A 343 -10.38 -10.57 -13.89
CA ASN A 343 -9.84 -11.89 -14.14
C ASN A 343 -10.24 -12.54 -15.47
N SER A 344 -9.22 -13.05 -16.17
CA SER A 344 -9.26 -13.71 -17.48
C SER A 344 -9.23 -15.24 -17.38
N HIS A 345 -9.32 -15.82 -16.18
CA HIS A 345 -9.32 -17.28 -15.96
C HIS A 345 -10.60 -17.93 -16.51
N GLY A 346 -10.70 -18.01 -17.83
CA GLY A 346 -11.91 -18.43 -18.53
C GLY A 346 -12.01 -19.94 -18.77
N SER A 347 -10.93 -20.70 -18.57
CA SER A 347 -10.98 -22.14 -18.85
C SER A 347 -11.54 -22.91 -17.64
N PRO A 348 -12.41 -23.91 -17.87
CA PRO A 348 -12.85 -24.82 -16.81
C PRO A 348 -11.68 -25.52 -16.10
N LEU A 349 -10.56 -25.76 -16.80
CA LEU A 349 -9.35 -26.37 -16.24
C LEU A 349 -8.67 -25.45 -15.23
N ALA A 350 -8.45 -24.18 -15.57
CA ALA A 350 -7.84 -23.21 -14.67
C ALA A 350 -8.72 -22.97 -13.43
N LEU A 351 -10.02 -22.72 -13.62
CA LEU A 351 -10.93 -22.48 -12.50
C LEU A 351 -11.01 -23.68 -11.56
N THR A 352 -11.17 -24.89 -12.10
CA THR A 352 -11.25 -26.10 -11.28
C THR A 352 -9.94 -26.34 -10.50
N SER A 353 -8.79 -26.11 -11.16
CA SER A 353 -7.49 -26.21 -10.50
C SER A 353 -7.33 -25.16 -9.39
N PHE A 354 -7.77 -23.92 -9.62
CA PHE A 354 -7.75 -22.85 -8.63
C PHE A 354 -8.61 -23.16 -7.40
N VAL A 355 -9.82 -23.67 -7.60
CA VAL A 355 -10.70 -24.10 -6.51
C VAL A 355 -10.08 -25.27 -5.73
N LEU A 356 -9.42 -26.22 -6.40
CA LEU A 356 -8.69 -27.31 -5.74
C LEU A 356 -7.59 -26.78 -4.80
N LEU A 357 -6.83 -25.76 -5.21
CA LEU A 357 -5.82 -25.14 -4.32
C LEU A 357 -6.46 -24.62 -3.03
N THR A 358 -7.67 -24.08 -3.09
CA THR A 358 -8.41 -23.60 -1.91
C THR A 358 -8.71 -24.75 -0.95
N PHE A 359 -9.21 -25.88 -1.45
CA PHE A 359 -9.42 -27.07 -0.63
C PHE A 359 -8.11 -27.65 -0.08
N PHE A 360 -7.03 -27.66 -0.87
CA PHE A 360 -5.74 -28.19 -0.43
C PHE A 360 -5.07 -27.36 0.68
N GLU A 361 -5.31 -26.05 0.71
CA GLU A 361 -4.85 -25.19 1.80
C GLU A 361 -5.70 -25.32 3.06
N ASN A 362 -7.02 -25.50 2.91
CA ASN A 362 -7.98 -25.70 4.01
C ASN A 362 -7.98 -27.15 4.54
N LYS A 363 -6.82 -27.63 5.00
CA LYS A 363 -6.59 -29.03 5.41
C LYS A 363 -7.59 -29.55 6.45
N GLU A 364 -8.02 -28.71 7.37
CA GLU A 364 -8.96 -29.05 8.43
C GLU A 364 -10.35 -29.43 7.90
N TYR A 365 -10.69 -28.98 6.68
CA TYR A 365 -11.99 -29.21 6.06
C TYR A 365 -11.96 -30.27 4.95
N GLN A 366 -10.77 -30.70 4.49
CA GLN A 366 -10.65 -31.62 3.34
C GLN A 366 -11.45 -32.91 3.52
N ALA A 367 -11.44 -33.52 4.70
CA ALA A 367 -12.16 -34.76 4.98
C ALA A 367 -13.68 -34.63 4.74
N LYS A 368 -14.27 -33.44 4.99
CA LYS A 368 -15.69 -33.17 4.73
C LYS A 368 -16.01 -33.14 3.24
N TYR A 369 -15.05 -32.71 2.41
CA TYR A 369 -15.24 -32.43 0.98
C TYR A 369 -14.50 -33.41 0.06
N GLN A 370 -14.03 -34.54 0.59
CA GLN A 370 -13.17 -35.49 -0.14
C GLN A 370 -13.76 -35.91 -1.48
N HIS A 371 -15.06 -36.22 -1.54
CA HIS A 371 -15.73 -36.60 -2.78
C HIS A 371 -15.67 -35.51 -3.85
N ALA A 372 -15.91 -34.25 -3.47
CA ALA A 372 -15.84 -33.11 -4.38
C ALA A 372 -14.41 -32.89 -4.88
N ILE A 373 -13.42 -33.02 -3.99
CA ILE A 373 -12.00 -32.92 -4.31
C ILE A 373 -11.59 -34.00 -5.31
N ASP A 374 -11.96 -35.26 -5.07
CA ASP A 374 -11.59 -36.39 -5.93
C ASP A 374 -12.15 -36.21 -7.36
N TRP A 375 -13.41 -35.82 -7.48
CA TRP A 375 -14.04 -35.57 -8.78
C TRP A 375 -13.40 -34.41 -9.54
N ALA A 376 -13.04 -33.33 -8.84
CA ALA A 376 -12.34 -32.21 -9.44
C ALA A 376 -10.91 -32.61 -9.88
N VAL A 377 -10.20 -33.40 -9.08
CA VAL A 377 -8.87 -33.95 -9.45
C VAL A 377 -8.98 -34.83 -10.70
N GLU A 378 -10.00 -35.69 -10.80
CA GLU A 378 -10.25 -36.51 -11.99
C GLU A 378 -10.57 -35.66 -13.23
N PHE A 379 -11.36 -34.59 -13.07
CA PHE A 379 -11.61 -33.64 -14.15
C PHE A 379 -10.31 -32.99 -14.65
N VAL A 380 -9.51 -32.43 -13.73
CA VAL A 380 -8.23 -31.78 -14.06
C VAL A 380 -7.27 -32.77 -14.72
N ALA A 381 -7.15 -33.99 -14.20
CA ALA A 381 -6.30 -35.04 -14.75
C ALA A 381 -6.69 -35.45 -16.18
N ARG A 382 -7.99 -35.45 -16.53
CA ARG A 382 -8.47 -35.70 -17.89
C ARG A 382 -8.23 -34.52 -18.83
N GLN A 383 -8.43 -33.30 -18.36
CA GLN A 383 -8.33 -32.08 -19.17
C GLN A 383 -6.90 -31.62 -19.44
N VAL A 384 -5.96 -31.91 -18.53
CA VAL A 384 -4.52 -31.61 -18.72
C VAL A 384 -3.96 -32.19 -20.02
N ASP A 385 -4.45 -33.35 -20.46
CA ASP A 385 -4.02 -33.97 -21.71
C ASP A 385 -4.45 -33.19 -22.95
N GLN A 386 -5.56 -32.47 -22.86
CA GLN A 386 -6.19 -31.76 -23.97
C GLN A 386 -5.75 -30.29 -24.02
N SER A 387 -5.32 -29.71 -22.90
CA SER A 387 -4.84 -28.32 -22.88
C SER A 387 -3.44 -28.16 -23.47
N SER A 388 -3.27 -27.04 -24.18
CA SER A 388 -2.01 -26.49 -24.69
C SER A 388 -1.76 -25.06 -24.20
N ASN A 389 -2.59 -24.56 -23.28
CA ASN A 389 -2.42 -23.23 -22.71
C ASN A 389 -1.41 -23.30 -21.55
N PRO A 390 -0.30 -22.53 -21.57
CA PRO A 390 0.69 -22.53 -20.49
C PRO A 390 0.09 -22.23 -19.11
N TYR A 391 -0.88 -21.31 -19.05
CA TYR A 391 -1.52 -20.91 -17.80
C TYR A 391 -2.33 -22.06 -17.20
N ASP A 392 -3.24 -22.63 -17.99
CA ASP A 392 -4.07 -23.75 -17.55
C ASP A 392 -3.22 -24.95 -17.10
N LEU A 393 -2.14 -25.24 -17.84
CA LEU A 393 -1.23 -26.33 -17.53
C LEU A 393 -0.44 -26.08 -16.24
N ALA A 394 0.01 -24.85 -15.99
CA ALA A 394 0.82 -24.52 -14.82
C ALA A 394 0.02 -24.63 -13.52
N ILE A 395 -1.18 -24.03 -13.46
CA ILE A 395 -2.03 -24.14 -12.28
C ILE A 395 -2.54 -25.58 -12.07
N ALA A 396 -2.83 -26.31 -13.16
CA ALA A 396 -3.22 -27.71 -13.09
C ALA A 396 -2.06 -28.60 -12.61
N ALA A 397 -0.82 -28.32 -13.02
CA ALA A 397 0.36 -29.04 -12.55
C ALA A 397 0.49 -28.93 -11.03
N LEU A 398 0.35 -27.72 -10.47
CA LEU A 398 0.39 -27.51 -9.02
C LEU A 398 -0.76 -28.25 -8.30
N ALA A 399 -2.00 -28.11 -8.79
CA ALA A 399 -3.14 -28.78 -8.19
C ALA A 399 -2.98 -30.31 -8.19
N LEU A 400 -2.52 -30.89 -9.30
CA LEU A 400 -2.25 -32.33 -9.41
C LEU A 400 -1.06 -32.77 -8.55
N ALA A 401 -0.03 -31.94 -8.41
CA ALA A 401 1.12 -32.23 -7.55
C ALA A 401 0.70 -32.30 -6.07
N LEU A 402 -0.12 -31.35 -5.61
CA LEU A 402 -0.72 -31.38 -4.27
C LEU A 402 -1.63 -32.59 -4.06
N ALA A 403 -2.37 -33.00 -5.10
CA ALA A 403 -3.17 -34.22 -5.12
C ALA A 403 -2.33 -35.51 -5.22
N LYS A 404 -1.00 -35.41 -5.37
CA LYS A 404 -0.08 -36.54 -5.63
C LYS A 404 -0.48 -37.36 -6.86
N ASN A 405 -1.09 -36.73 -7.85
CA ASN A 405 -1.51 -37.39 -9.09
C ASN A 405 -0.35 -37.42 -10.11
N PRO A 406 -0.03 -38.57 -10.72
CA PRO A 406 1.10 -38.70 -11.65
C PRO A 406 0.98 -37.83 -12.91
N LYS A 407 -0.23 -37.35 -13.24
CA LYS A 407 -0.45 -36.41 -14.35
C LYS A 407 0.21 -35.05 -14.12
N ALA A 408 0.59 -34.70 -12.88
CA ALA A 408 1.38 -33.50 -12.58
C ALA A 408 2.68 -33.47 -13.41
N ASN A 409 3.45 -34.56 -13.40
CA ASN A 409 4.68 -34.70 -14.18
C ASN A 409 4.45 -34.57 -15.69
N ARG A 410 3.27 -34.98 -16.17
CA ARG A 410 2.89 -34.85 -17.57
C ARG A 410 2.56 -33.42 -17.95
N ALA A 411 1.88 -32.67 -17.08
CA ALA A 411 1.67 -31.23 -17.25
C ALA A 411 3.01 -30.48 -17.24
N LEU A 412 3.90 -30.77 -16.28
CA LEU A 412 5.25 -30.19 -16.21
C LEU A 412 6.08 -30.52 -17.45
N ALA A 413 6.02 -31.74 -17.97
CA ALA A 413 6.75 -32.12 -19.19
C ALA A 413 6.21 -31.41 -20.45
N LYS A 414 4.93 -31.05 -20.50
CA LYS A 414 4.39 -30.19 -21.56
C LYS A 414 4.92 -28.77 -21.40
N LEU A 415 4.86 -28.23 -20.18
CA LEU A 415 5.35 -26.89 -19.87
C LEU A 415 6.84 -26.76 -20.18
N GLU A 416 7.66 -27.76 -19.88
CA GLU A 416 9.09 -27.75 -20.20
C GLU A 416 9.39 -27.45 -21.67
N LYS A 417 8.54 -27.94 -22.58
CA LYS A 417 8.66 -27.71 -24.03
C LYS A 417 8.26 -26.29 -24.46
N MET A 418 7.60 -25.54 -23.57
CA MET A 418 7.11 -24.18 -23.77
C MET A 418 7.98 -23.14 -23.03
N ALA A 419 9.05 -23.59 -22.36
CA ALA A 419 9.91 -22.71 -21.57
C ALA A 419 10.76 -21.80 -22.47
N ASN A 420 10.82 -20.53 -22.09
CA ASN A 420 11.73 -19.56 -22.66
C ASN A 420 13.05 -19.55 -21.87
N TRP A 421 14.14 -19.28 -22.58
CA TRP A 421 15.48 -19.22 -22.01
C TRP A 421 16.22 -17.97 -22.46
N ALA A 422 16.82 -17.24 -21.52
CA ALA A 422 17.74 -16.16 -21.80
C ALA A 422 18.84 -16.08 -20.72
N GLY A 423 20.07 -16.43 -21.12
CA GLY A 423 21.17 -16.62 -20.16
C GLY A 423 20.80 -17.67 -19.12
N ASP A 424 20.89 -17.31 -17.84
CA ASP A 424 20.55 -18.18 -16.70
C ASP A 424 19.06 -18.11 -16.30
N HIS A 425 18.21 -17.43 -17.08
CA HIS A 425 16.78 -17.28 -16.78
C HIS A 425 15.94 -18.26 -17.57
N LYS A 426 14.94 -18.80 -16.89
CA LYS A 426 13.89 -19.66 -17.45
C LYS A 426 12.52 -19.15 -17.00
N TRP A 427 11.60 -18.97 -17.94
CA TRP A 427 10.23 -18.51 -17.64
C TRP A 427 9.24 -19.03 -18.68
N TRP A 428 7.96 -18.84 -18.41
CA TRP A 428 6.86 -19.14 -19.33
C TRP A 428 6.11 -17.86 -19.66
N THR A 429 5.61 -17.77 -20.89
CA THR A 429 4.91 -16.58 -21.37
C THR A 429 3.42 -16.80 -21.54
N GLY A 430 2.63 -15.86 -21.05
CA GLY A 430 1.17 -15.80 -21.17
C GLY A 430 0.71 -14.64 -22.06
N SER A 431 -0.40 -14.01 -21.69
CA SER A 431 -0.96 -12.86 -22.41
C SER A 431 -0.21 -11.54 -22.16
N ASP A 432 0.42 -11.40 -20.98
CA ASP A 432 1.20 -10.23 -20.59
C ASP A 432 2.26 -10.60 -19.53
N ARG A 433 3.09 -9.63 -19.15
CA ARG A 433 4.16 -9.82 -18.17
C ARG A 433 3.68 -10.23 -16.78
N SER A 434 2.48 -9.85 -16.36
CA SER A 434 1.92 -10.31 -15.08
C SER A 434 1.60 -11.81 -15.14
N HIS A 435 1.03 -12.28 -16.26
CA HIS A 435 0.80 -13.69 -16.47
C HIS A 435 2.12 -14.46 -16.57
N ASP A 436 3.18 -13.91 -17.17
CA ASP A 436 4.49 -14.58 -17.20
C ASP A 436 5.00 -14.89 -15.78
N VAL A 437 4.85 -13.94 -14.85
CA VAL A 437 5.21 -14.11 -13.44
C VAL A 437 4.32 -15.15 -12.76
N GLU A 438 3.00 -15.08 -12.96
CA GLU A 438 2.05 -16.01 -12.35
C GLU A 438 2.27 -17.46 -12.82
N ILE A 439 2.39 -17.68 -14.14
CA ILE A 439 2.64 -19.01 -14.74
C ILE A 439 3.95 -19.57 -14.20
N THR A 440 5.02 -18.78 -14.25
CA THR A 440 6.35 -19.21 -13.77
C THR A 440 6.32 -19.53 -12.27
N SER A 441 5.52 -18.80 -11.48
CA SER A 441 5.34 -19.07 -10.04
C SER A 441 4.61 -20.39 -9.79
N TYR A 442 3.54 -20.69 -10.52
CA TYR A 442 2.86 -21.99 -10.40
C TYR A 442 3.77 -23.15 -10.79
N VAL A 443 4.56 -23.00 -11.85
CA VAL A 443 5.54 -24.02 -12.26
C VAL A 443 6.64 -24.21 -11.22
N LEU A 444 7.08 -23.14 -10.56
CA LEU A 444 8.09 -23.22 -9.50
C LEU A 444 7.55 -23.91 -8.23
N LEU A 445 6.27 -23.74 -7.93
CA LEU A 445 5.61 -24.33 -6.76
C LEU A 445 5.24 -25.81 -6.96
N ALA A 446 5.00 -26.22 -8.21
CA ALA A 446 4.65 -27.58 -8.60
C ALA A 446 5.88 -28.49 -8.67
#